data_AF-A0A5R9DU07-F1
#
_entry.id   AF-A0A5R9DU07-F1
#
_cell.length_a   1.000
_cell.length_b   1.000
_cell.length_c   1.000
_cell.angle_alpha   90.00
_cell.angle_beta   90.00
_cell.angle_gamma   90.00
#
_symmetry.space_group_name_H-M   'P 1'
#
loop_
_entity.id
_entity.type
_entity.pdbx_description
1 polymer ?
#
loop_
_entity_poly.entity_id
_entity_poly.type
_entity_poly.pdbx_seq_one_letter_code
_entity_poly.pdbx_strand_id
1 'polypeptide(L)'
;MTAENPIAVLRDHLDSLQQQYGPAHPQVIEAWRHLAELIGQRGDPRGAASQYQRLGDTLRECVGPYDGKVLDAYEAMARWVAGG
;
A
#
# COMPACT_ATOMS: atom_id res chain seq x y z
N MET A 1 -7.36 16.48 -23.12
CA MET A 1 -7.61 15.33 -22.23
C MET A 1 -6.33 15.13 -21.42
N THR A 2 -6.23 15.72 -20.24
CA THR A 2 -5.13 15.44 -19.32
C THR A 2 -5.23 13.96 -18.94
N ALA A 3 -4.21 13.17 -19.26
CA ALA A 3 -4.15 11.79 -18.79
C ALA A 3 -4.15 11.83 -17.27
N GLU A 4 -5.27 11.42 -16.67
CA GLU A 4 -5.44 11.36 -15.22
C GLU A 4 -4.32 10.47 -14.66
N ASN A 5 -3.56 10.97 -13.70
CA ASN A 5 -2.46 10.20 -13.14
C ASN A 5 -3.06 9.05 -12.31
N PRO A 6 -2.89 7.78 -12.70
CA PRO A 6 -3.55 6.66 -12.03
C PRO A 6 -3.13 6.53 -10.56
N ILE A 7 -1.95 7.02 -10.18
CA ILE A 7 -1.51 7.09 -8.77
C ILE A 7 -2.37 8.07 -7.98
N ALA A 8 -2.76 9.20 -8.58
CA ALA A 8 -3.61 10.20 -7.91
C ALA A 8 -5.04 9.65 -7.69
N VAL A 9 -5.59 8.98 -8.71
CA VAL A 9 -6.92 8.34 -8.61
C VAL A 9 -6.92 7.25 -7.55
N LEU A 10 -5.89 6.39 -7.51
CA LEU A 10 -5.78 5.34 -6.50
C LEU A 10 -5.62 5.90 -5.08
N ARG A 11 -4.94 7.04 -4.91
CA ARG A 11 -4.84 7.71 -3.60
C ARG A 11 -6.19 8.23 -3.12
N ASP A 12 -6.91 8.95 -3.97
CA ASP A 12 -8.24 9.47 -3.63
C ASP A 12 -9.23 8.33 -3.28
N HIS A 13 -9.17 7.24 -4.05
CA HIS A 13 -9.95 6.05 -3.78
C HIS A 13 -9.57 5.39 -2.45
N LEU A 14 -8.27 5.29 -2.15
CA LEU A 14 -7.76 4.74 -0.89
C LEU A 14 -8.23 5.58 0.31
N ASP A 15 -8.13 6.90 0.23
CA ASP A 15 -8.61 7.82 1.27
C ASP A 15 -10.11 7.61 1.54
N SER A 16 -10.91 7.52 0.47
CA SER A 16 -12.35 7.25 0.57
C SER A 16 -12.66 5.90 1.25
N LEU A 17 -11.95 4.83 0.87
CA LEU A 17 -12.12 3.50 1.46
C LEU A 17 -11.69 3.47 2.93
N GLN A 18 -10.61 4.18 3.30
CA GLN A 18 -10.14 4.27 4.68
C GLN A 18 -11.18 4.95 5.58
N GLN A 19 -11.83 6.01 5.10
CA GLN A 19 -12.90 6.69 5.84
C GLN A 19 -14.14 5.80 6.01
N GLN A 20 -14.46 4.99 5.00
CA GLN A 20 -15.68 4.17 5.01
C GLN A 20 -15.55 2.89 5.84
N TYR A 21 -14.41 2.20 5.75
CA TYR A 21 -14.25 0.85 6.31
C TYR A 21 -13.15 0.73 7.37
N GLY A 22 -12.30 1.75 7.50
CA GLY A 22 -11.13 1.71 8.36
C GLY A 22 -9.91 1.05 7.71
N PRO A 23 -8.70 1.31 8.23
CA PRO A 23 -7.44 0.99 7.56
C PRO A 23 -7.10 -0.51 7.46
N ALA A 24 -7.67 -1.37 8.31
CA ALA A 24 -7.43 -2.82 8.31
C ALA A 24 -8.42 -3.61 7.44
N HIS A 25 -9.35 -2.92 6.76
CA HIS A 25 -10.33 -3.54 5.90
C HIS A 25 -9.68 -4.13 4.65
N PRO A 26 -10.07 -5.34 4.20
CA PRO A 26 -9.46 -5.99 3.03
C PRO A 26 -9.39 -5.13 1.77
N GLN A 27 -10.44 -4.37 1.47
CA GLN A 27 -10.48 -3.49 0.29
C GLN A 27 -9.48 -2.34 0.38
N VAL A 28 -9.26 -1.78 1.58
CA VAL A 28 -8.25 -0.74 1.80
C VAL A 28 -6.85 -1.31 1.57
N ILE A 29 -6.59 -2.49 2.14
CA ILE A 29 -5.32 -3.18 1.99
C ILE A 29 -5.03 -3.46 0.51
N GLU A 30 -6.01 -3.97 -0.23
CA GLU A 30 -5.88 -4.26 -1.66
C GLU A 30 -5.60 -3.00 -2.49
N ALA A 31 -6.38 -1.93 -2.29
CA ALA A 31 -6.16 -0.64 -2.96
C ALA A 31 -4.76 -0.06 -2.68
N TRP A 32 -4.30 -0.17 -1.42
CA TRP A 32 -2.98 0.32 -1.03
C TRP A 32 -1.85 -0.51 -1.65
N ARG A 33 -1.99 -1.84 -1.69
CA ARG A 33 -1.06 -2.74 -2.37
C ARG A 33 -0.96 -2.38 -3.85
N HIS A 34 -2.09 -2.16 -4.54
CA HIS A 34 -2.09 -1.74 -5.94
C HIS A 34 -1.38 -0.41 -6.18
N LEU A 35 -1.58 0.58 -5.30
CA LEU A 35 -0.86 1.85 -5.35
C LEU A 35 0.66 1.63 -5.23
N ALA A 36 1.10 0.80 -4.28
CA ALA A 36 2.51 0.49 -4.08
C ALA A 36 3.13 -0.21 -5.30
N GLU A 37 2.47 -1.24 -5.82
CA GLU A 37 2.91 -1.96 -7.01
C GLU A 37 3.04 -1.04 -8.23
N LEU A 38 2.06 -0.16 -8.45
CA LEU A 38 2.07 0.78 -9.57
C LEU A 38 3.22 1.78 -9.49
N ILE A 39 3.56 2.25 -8.29
CA ILE A 39 4.70 3.15 -8.06
C ILE A 39 6.01 2.44 -8.44
N GLY A 40 6.19 1.20 -7.96
CA GLY A 40 7.37 0.40 -8.24
C GLY A 40 7.52 0.07 -9.73
N GLN A 41 6.43 -0.36 -10.37
CA GLN A 41 6.39 -0.65 -11.81
C GLN A 41 6.67 0.56 -12.70
N ARG A 42 6.42 1.78 -12.19
CA ARG A 42 6.78 3.04 -12.87
C ARG A 42 8.24 3.45 -12.68
N GLY A 43 9.05 2.61 -12.05
CA GLY A 43 10.49 2.82 -11.86
C GLY A 43 10.86 3.43 -10.52
N ASP A 44 9.94 3.45 -9.53
CA ASP A 44 10.24 3.90 -8.17
C ASP A 44 10.12 2.75 -7.14
N PRO A 45 11.08 1.81 -7.12
CA PRO A 45 11.07 0.68 -6.18
C PRO A 45 11.13 1.14 -4.72
N ARG A 46 11.82 2.26 -4.43
CA ARG A 46 11.88 2.84 -3.08
C ARG A 46 10.54 3.43 -2.66
N GLY A 47 9.82 4.07 -3.57
CA GLY A 47 8.47 4.57 -3.36
C GLY A 47 7.48 3.43 -3.07
N ALA A 48 7.58 2.31 -3.79
CA ALA A 48 6.78 1.11 -3.52
C ALA A 48 7.06 0.55 -2.12
N ALA A 49 8.34 0.34 -1.77
CA ALA A 49 8.74 -0.12 -0.45
C ALA A 49 8.22 0.80 0.66
N SER A 50 8.27 2.12 0.45
CA SER A 50 7.77 3.11 1.41
C SER A 50 6.24 2.99 1.63
N GLN A 51 5.47 2.70 0.58
CA GLN A 51 4.03 2.46 0.72
C GLN A 51 3.75 1.17 1.50
N TYR A 52 4.48 0.09 1.20
CA TYR A 52 4.34 -1.17 1.93
C TYR A 52 4.73 -1.07 3.40
N GLN A 53 5.77 -0.29 3.72
CA GLN A 53 6.14 0.00 5.11
C GLN A 53 4.98 0.69 5.84
N ARG A 54 4.40 1.74 5.23
CA ARG A 54 3.30 2.49 5.84
C ARG A 54 2.05 1.63 6.03
N LEU A 55 1.75 0.75 5.08
CA LEU A 55 0.69 -0.25 5.21
C LEU A 55 0.96 -1.20 6.40
N GLY A 56 2.18 -1.74 6.50
CA GLY A 56 2.58 -2.62 7.60
C GLY A 56 2.47 -1.96 8.97
N ASP A 57 2.97 -0.72 9.10
CA ASP A 57 2.89 0.06 10.35
C ASP A 57 1.44 0.33 10.75
N THR A 58 0.60 0.74 9.79
CA THR A 58 -0.83 1.01 10.04
C THR A 58 -1.57 -0.26 10.47
N LEU A 59 -1.33 -1.39 9.78
CA LEU A 59 -1.94 -2.67 10.14
C LEU A 59 -1.47 -3.15 11.51
N ARG A 60 -0.18 -2.98 11.82
CA ARG A 60 0.40 -3.35 13.11
C ARG A 60 -0.29 -2.61 14.26
N GLU A 61 -0.61 -1.33 14.09
CA GLU A 61 -1.34 -0.56 15.10
C GLU A 61 -2.80 -1.01 15.25
N CYS A 62 -3.43 -1.47 14.16
CA CYS A 62 -4.85 -1.83 14.15
C CYS A 62 -5.14 -3.26 14.63
N VAL A 63 -4.33 -4.24 14.21
CA VAL A 63 -4.57 -5.67 14.47
C VAL A 63 -3.45 -6.34 15.28
N GLY A 64 -2.36 -5.62 15.55
CA GLY A 64 -1.21 -6.11 16.29
C GLY A 64 -0.08 -6.64 15.38
N PRO A 65 1.15 -6.78 15.93
CA PRO A 65 2.37 -7.02 15.14
C PRO A 65 2.52 -8.43 14.56
N TYR A 66 1.74 -9.40 15.03
CA TYR A 66 1.85 -10.80 14.60
C TYR A 66 0.74 -11.24 13.62
N ASP A 67 -0.10 -10.31 13.18
CA ASP A 67 -1.12 -10.60 12.17
C ASP A 67 -0.48 -10.87 10.80
N GLY A 68 -0.99 -11.86 10.07
CA GLY A 68 -0.47 -12.24 8.76
C GLY A 68 -0.46 -11.09 7.75
N LYS A 69 -1.43 -10.17 7.83
CA LYS A 69 -1.49 -9.01 6.92
C LYS A 69 -0.32 -8.04 7.13
N VAL A 70 0.18 -7.94 8.36
CA VAL A 70 1.36 -7.11 8.70
C VAL A 70 2.61 -7.74 8.11
N LEU A 71 2.77 -9.05 8.27
CA LEU A 71 3.90 -9.80 7.73
C LEU A 71 3.93 -9.72 6.20
N ASP A 72 2.79 -9.92 5.53
CA ASP A 72 2.66 -9.78 4.08
C ASP A 72 3.14 -8.41 3.59
N ALA A 73 2.79 -7.33 4.31
CA ALA A 73 3.16 -5.98 3.92
C ALA A 73 4.67 -5.76 3.99
N TYR A 74 5.33 -6.22 5.06
CA TYR A 74 6.78 -6.13 5.19
C TYR A 74 7.53 -7.08 4.24
N GLU A 75 6.96 -8.25 3.92
CA GLU A 75 7.52 -9.14 2.89
C GLU A 75 7.52 -8.46 1.51
N ALA A 76 6.39 -7.84 1.14
CA ALA A 76 6.30 -7.10 -0.11
C ALA A 76 7.22 -5.87 -0.14
N MET A 77 7.40 -5.18 1.00
CA MET A 77 8.43 -4.14 1.14
C MET A 77 9.82 -4.69 0.85
N ALA A 78 10.20 -5.80 1.49
CA ALA A 78 11.51 -6.43 1.32
C ALA A 78 11.76 -6.84 -0.15
N ARG A 79 10.73 -7.36 -0.83
CA ARG A 79 10.78 -7.68 -2.27
C ARG A 79 11.14 -6.46 -3.13
N TRP A 80 10.53 -5.31 -2.88
CA TRP A 80 10.83 -4.08 -3.61
C TRP A 80 12.20 -3.49 -3.31
N VAL A 81 12.71 -3.68 -2.09
CA VAL A 81 14.07 -3.26 -1.72
C VAL A 81 15.14 -4.21 -2.31
N ALA A 82 14.85 -5.51 -2.39
CA ALA A 82 15.79 -6.52 -2.87
C ALA A 82 15.81 -6.67 -4.40
N GLY A 83 14.71 -6.33 -5.09
CA GLY A 83 14.56 -6.45 -6.54
C GLY A 83 14.66 -5.13 -7.32
N GLY A 84 15.08 -4.03 -6.67
CA GLY A 84 15.23 -2.69 -7.27
C GLY A 84 16.62 -2.40 -7.80
#